data_AF-A0A0F9I635-F1
#
_entry.id   AF-A0A0F9I635-F1
#
_cell.length_a   1.000
_cell.length_b   1.000
_cell.length_c   1.000
_cell.angle_alpha   90.00
_cell.angle_beta   90.00
_cell.angle_gamma   90.00
#
_symmetry.space_group_name_H-M   'P 1'
#
loop_
_entity.id
_entity.type
_entity.pdbx_description
1 polymer ?
#
loop_
_entity_poly.entity_id
_entity_poly.type
_entity_poly.pdbx_seq_one_letter_code
_entity_poly.pdbx_strand_id
1 'polypeptide(L)'
;MTEEQKQSQKLRREAKTAKRTPEQDRAALRRKVKIFYDLQRLRIQTAGRTLDRATEIELHEVDIAILDNRAKDLNRAEKEALKDVEAHLKTMPAFINILADKTRFKGIGPTLAGVILSEVDITRAPTISALWRYAGLAPIPCRRCKLCKDSLVKKGDAYKHEYKRKKKCTLDIFLRVFISSTRWVCIFKSVSHR
;
A
#
# COMPACT_ATOMS: atom_id res chain seq x y z
N MET A 1 -43.71 5.27 25.05
CA MET A 1 -42.38 4.61 24.96
C MET A 1 -42.24 3.68 26.14
N THR A 2 -41.97 2.41 25.89
CA THR A 2 -41.76 1.40 26.95
C THR A 2 -40.44 1.64 27.68
N GLU A 3 -40.31 1.14 28.91
CA GLU A 3 -39.09 1.31 29.71
C GLU A 3 -37.86 0.70 29.03
N GLU A 4 -38.04 -0.44 28.35
CA GLU A 4 -37.02 -1.10 27.52
C GLU A 4 -36.48 -0.18 26.40
N GLN A 5 -37.34 0.61 25.76
CA GLN A 5 -36.92 1.58 24.74
C GLN A 5 -36.07 2.70 25.34
N LYS A 6 -36.40 3.17 26.55
CA LYS A 6 -35.60 4.20 27.24
C LYS A 6 -34.24 3.65 27.66
N GLN A 7 -34.19 2.43 28.20
CA GLN A 7 -32.96 1.79 28.63
C GLN A 7 -32.02 1.51 27.45
N SER A 8 -32.54 0.98 26.35
CA SER A 8 -31.75 0.77 25.12
C SER A 8 -31.24 2.08 24.52
N GLN A 9 -32.02 3.17 24.56
CA GLN A 9 -31.54 4.50 24.14
C GLN A 9 -30.42 5.04 25.04
N LYS A 10 -30.51 4.84 26.36
CA LYS A 10 -29.47 5.23 27.32
C LYS A 10 -28.15 4.51 27.03
N LEU A 11 -28.20 3.18 26.90
CA LEU A 11 -27.03 2.36 26.57
C LEU A 11 -26.39 2.77 25.23
N ARG A 12 -27.21 3.11 24.21
CA ARG A 12 -26.71 3.63 22.92
C ARG A 12 -26.03 5.00 23.05
N ARG A 13 -26.47 5.85 23.97
CA ARG A 13 -25.82 7.16 24.23
C ARG A 13 -24.48 6.96 24.94
N GLU A 14 -24.44 6.09 25.94
CA GLU A 14 -23.21 5.73 26.67
C GLU A 14 -22.17 5.07 25.76
N ALA A 15 -22.61 4.18 24.86
CA ALA A 15 -21.73 3.56 23.87
C ALA A 15 -21.17 4.58 22.84
N LYS A 16 -21.90 5.68 22.57
CA LYS A 16 -21.42 6.76 21.69
C LYS A 16 -20.38 7.64 22.36
N THR A 17 -20.43 7.81 23.68
CA THR A 17 -19.47 8.62 24.44
C THR A 17 -18.23 7.86 24.87
N ALA A 18 -18.28 6.52 24.90
CA ALA A 18 -17.14 5.67 25.21
C ALA A 18 -15.97 5.92 24.24
N LYS A 19 -14.76 6.09 24.78
CA LYS A 19 -13.53 6.19 23.98
C LYS A 19 -13.26 4.85 23.30
N ARG A 20 -13.00 4.89 22.00
CA ARG A 20 -12.63 3.71 21.21
C ARG A 20 -11.19 3.32 21.44
N THR A 21 -10.88 2.04 21.27
CA THR A 21 -9.49 1.60 21.21
C THR A 21 -8.85 2.05 19.88
N PRO A 22 -7.51 2.22 19.80
CA PRO A 22 -6.84 2.61 18.56
C PRO A 22 -7.11 1.65 17.39
N GLU A 23 -7.26 0.35 17.67
CA GLU A 23 -7.61 -0.66 16.67
C GLU A 23 -9.04 -0.49 16.16
N GLN A 24 -9.99 -0.21 17.06
CA GLN A 24 -11.38 0.08 16.69
C GLN A 24 -11.49 1.34 15.84
N ASP A 25 -10.67 2.37 16.14
CA ASP A 25 -10.60 3.59 15.35
C ASP A 25 -10.03 3.34 13.96
N ARG A 26 -8.92 2.60 13.84
CA ARG A 26 -8.37 2.19 12.53
C ARG A 26 -9.38 1.38 11.72
N ALA A 27 -10.08 0.43 12.36
CA ALA A 27 -11.11 -0.37 11.70
C ALA A 27 -12.32 0.49 11.27
N ALA A 28 -12.69 1.49 12.07
CA ALA A 28 -13.73 2.44 11.72
C ALA A 28 -13.32 3.34 10.55
N LEU A 29 -12.07 3.82 10.51
CA LEU A 29 -11.53 4.57 9.38
C LEU A 29 -11.53 3.71 8.11
N ARG A 30 -11.08 2.44 8.22
CA ARG A 30 -11.10 1.48 7.11
C ARG A 30 -12.49 1.32 6.50
N ARG A 31 -13.51 1.14 7.34
CA ARG A 31 -14.91 1.03 6.88
C ARG A 31 -15.38 2.28 6.15
N LYS A 32 -15.08 3.47 6.67
CA LYS A 32 -15.45 4.75 6.02
C LYS A 32 -14.77 4.91 4.66
N VAL A 33 -13.47 4.62 4.59
CA VAL A 33 -12.70 4.69 3.34
C VAL A 33 -13.25 3.70 2.31
N LYS A 34 -13.59 2.47 2.73
CA LYS A 34 -14.20 1.47 1.85
C LYS A 34 -15.56 1.94 1.30
N ILE A 35 -16.43 2.48 2.14
CA ILE A 35 -17.72 3.06 1.72
C ILE A 35 -17.51 4.16 0.68
N PHE A 36 -16.53 5.05 0.89
CA PHE A 36 -16.20 6.09 -0.09
C PHE A 36 -15.83 5.50 -1.45
N TYR A 37 -14.95 4.49 -1.50
CA TYR A 37 -14.57 3.84 -2.76
C TYR A 37 -15.70 3.05 -3.41
N ASP A 38 -16.56 2.42 -2.60
CA ASP A 38 -17.75 1.72 -3.10
C ASP A 38 -18.72 2.72 -3.78
N LEU A 39 -18.98 3.87 -3.15
CA LEU A 39 -19.79 4.94 -3.73
C LEU A 39 -19.18 5.51 -5.01
N GLN A 40 -17.87 5.75 -5.02
CA GLN A 40 -17.15 6.22 -6.20
C GLN A 40 -17.27 5.22 -7.36
N ARG A 41 -17.14 3.92 -7.07
CA ARG A 41 -17.31 2.86 -8.07
C ARG A 41 -18.73 2.82 -8.62
N LEU A 42 -19.74 2.90 -7.75
CA LEU A 42 -21.15 2.95 -8.15
C LEU A 42 -21.44 4.17 -9.03
N ARG A 43 -20.88 5.34 -8.69
CA ARG A 43 -21.01 6.56 -9.49
C ARG A 43 -20.42 6.38 -10.89
N ILE A 44 -19.19 5.84 -10.98
CA ILE A 44 -18.52 5.60 -12.26
C ILE A 44 -19.30 4.58 -13.11
N GLN A 45 -19.80 3.50 -12.49
CA GLN A 45 -20.62 2.50 -13.16
C GLN A 45 -21.94 3.09 -13.68
N THR A 46 -22.59 3.96 -12.90
CA THR A 46 -23.84 4.61 -13.30
C THR A 46 -23.60 5.60 -14.44
N ALA A 47 -22.57 6.45 -14.33
CA ALA A 47 -22.18 7.39 -15.38
C ALA A 47 -21.71 6.68 -16.65
N GLY A 48 -21.07 5.51 -16.53
CA GLY A 48 -20.63 4.72 -17.68
C GLY A 48 -21.78 4.22 -18.56
N ARG A 49 -23.01 4.13 -18.04
CA ARG A 49 -24.19 3.67 -18.79
C ARG A 49 -24.80 4.75 -19.70
N THR A 50 -24.51 6.02 -19.44
CA THR A 50 -25.02 7.13 -20.25
C THR A 50 -24.03 7.55 -21.34
N LEU A 51 -22.81 7.00 -21.35
CA LEU A 51 -21.81 7.30 -22.37
C LEU A 51 -22.07 6.48 -23.65
N ASP A 52 -21.86 7.10 -24.80
CA ASP A 52 -21.99 6.48 -26.14
C ASP A 52 -21.13 5.21 -26.32
N ARG A 53 -20.10 5.02 -25.48
CA ARG A 53 -19.23 3.83 -25.48
C ARG A 53 -19.89 2.59 -24.85
N ALA A 54 -21.02 2.74 -24.16
CA ALA A 54 -21.83 1.63 -23.67
C ALA A 54 -22.74 1.11 -24.79
N THR A 55 -22.15 0.73 -25.92
CA THR A 55 -22.86 0.35 -27.14
C THR A 55 -23.62 -0.96 -26.96
N GLU A 56 -24.93 -0.92 -27.21
CA GLU A 56 -25.76 -1.87 -27.99
C GLU A 56 -27.26 -1.53 -27.80
N ILE A 57 -27.62 -0.87 -26.69
CA ILE A 57 -28.99 -0.55 -26.34
C ILE A 57 -29.24 0.96 -26.54
N GLU A 58 -30.16 1.31 -27.43
CA GLU A 58 -30.71 2.67 -27.49
C GLU A 58 -31.55 2.91 -26.24
N LEU A 59 -31.06 3.76 -25.33
CA LEU A 59 -31.83 4.18 -24.16
C LEU A 59 -32.82 5.29 -24.57
N HIS A 60 -34.03 5.19 -24.04
CA HIS A 60 -35.01 6.27 -24.16
C HIS A 60 -34.54 7.51 -23.37
N GLU A 61 -34.86 8.71 -23.85
CA GLU A 61 -34.43 9.98 -23.23
C GLU A 61 -34.82 10.09 -21.75
N VAL A 62 -36.00 9.55 -21.40
CA VAL A 62 -36.48 9.49 -20.02
C VAL A 62 -35.56 8.66 -19.12
N ASP A 63 -35.05 7.53 -19.61
CA ASP A 63 -34.16 6.67 -18.83
C ASP A 63 -32.79 7.32 -18.62
N ILE A 64 -32.29 8.05 -19.62
CA ILE A 64 -31.07 8.85 -19.52
C ILE A 64 -31.23 9.90 -18.41
N ALA A 65 -32.34 10.64 -18.40
CA ALA A 65 -32.62 11.63 -17.36
C ALA A 65 -32.71 11.00 -15.95
N ILE A 66 -33.28 9.79 -15.83
CA ILE A 66 -33.31 9.05 -14.56
C ILE A 66 -31.89 8.69 -14.11
N LEU A 67 -31.07 8.12 -15.00
CA LEU A 67 -29.69 7.73 -14.69
C LEU A 67 -28.82 8.93 -14.30
N ASP A 68 -28.98 10.06 -14.97
CA ASP A 68 -28.27 11.31 -14.65
C ASP A 68 -28.64 11.82 -13.25
N ASN A 69 -29.93 11.76 -12.88
CA ASN A 69 -30.36 12.13 -11.54
C ASN A 69 -29.75 11.19 -10.48
N ARG A 70 -29.68 9.88 -10.76
CA ARG A 70 -28.98 8.93 -9.86
C ARG A 70 -27.48 9.18 -9.77
N ALA A 71 -26.83 9.56 -10.86
CA ALA A 71 -25.42 9.92 -10.84
C ALA A 71 -25.17 11.18 -9.98
N LYS A 72 -26.08 12.17 -9.99
CA LYS A 72 -26.04 13.35 -9.11
C LYS A 72 -26.21 12.97 -7.64
N ASP A 73 -27.18 12.10 -7.33
CA ASP A 73 -27.41 11.59 -5.97
C ASP A 73 -26.14 10.89 -5.42
N LEU A 74 -25.53 10.02 -6.23
CA LEU A 74 -24.30 9.31 -5.87
C LEU A 74 -23.10 10.25 -5.68
N ASN A 75 -22.98 11.29 -6.52
CA ASN A 75 -21.94 12.31 -6.37
C ASN A 75 -22.10 13.09 -5.05
N ARG A 76 -23.33 13.42 -4.67
CA ARG A 76 -23.60 14.05 -3.36
C ARG A 76 -23.20 13.11 -2.22
N ALA A 77 -23.60 11.84 -2.29
CA ALA A 77 -23.24 10.84 -1.28
C ALA A 77 -21.71 10.62 -1.19
N GLU A 78 -21.00 10.60 -2.32
CA GLU A 78 -19.53 10.50 -2.36
C GLU A 78 -18.87 11.69 -1.63
N LYS A 79 -19.35 12.92 -1.87
CA LYS A 79 -18.85 14.13 -1.19
C LYS A 79 -19.14 14.12 0.31
N GLU A 80 -20.31 13.63 0.72
CA GLU A 80 -20.65 13.48 2.14
C GLU A 80 -19.75 12.43 2.81
N ALA A 81 -19.53 11.28 2.17
CA ALA A 81 -18.61 10.25 2.65
C ALA A 81 -17.16 10.76 2.75
N LEU A 82 -16.72 11.61 1.82
CA LEU A 82 -15.40 12.23 1.87
C LEU A 82 -15.24 13.13 3.10
N LYS A 83 -16.27 13.94 3.43
CA LYS A 83 -16.27 14.77 4.65
C LYS A 83 -16.21 13.91 5.91
N ASP A 84 -16.87 12.75 5.93
CA ASP A 84 -16.83 11.82 7.05
C ASP A 84 -15.45 11.18 7.26
N VAL A 85 -14.71 10.94 6.18
CA VAL A 85 -13.31 10.50 6.21
C VAL A 85 -12.41 11.62 6.73
N GLU A 86 -12.55 12.84 6.20
CA GLU A 86 -11.77 14.01 6.65
C GLU A 86 -12.00 14.32 8.13
N ALA A 87 -13.25 14.28 8.59
CA ALA A 87 -13.58 14.49 9.99
C ALA A 87 -12.91 13.46 10.91
N HIS A 88 -12.81 12.20 10.46
CA HIS A 88 -12.11 11.16 11.21
C HIS A 88 -10.59 11.39 11.17
N LEU A 89 -10.02 11.76 10.03
CA LEU A 89 -8.58 12.02 9.93
C LEU A 89 -8.11 13.16 10.83
N LYS A 90 -8.94 14.18 11.01
CA LYS A 90 -8.68 15.30 11.93
C LYS A 90 -8.59 14.90 13.40
N THR A 91 -9.02 13.69 13.80
CA THR A 91 -8.84 13.20 15.17
C THR A 91 -7.52 12.46 15.35
N MET A 92 -6.80 12.12 14.27
CA MET A 92 -5.58 11.33 14.34
C MET A 92 -4.33 12.24 14.30
N PRO A 93 -3.46 12.20 15.32
CA PRO A 93 -2.28 13.08 15.38
C PRO A 93 -1.29 12.82 14.25
N ALA A 94 -1.17 11.57 13.78
CA ALA A 94 -0.31 11.21 12.65
C ALA A 94 -0.72 11.91 11.34
N PHE A 95 -2.02 12.16 11.14
CA PHE A 95 -2.48 12.91 9.97
C PHE A 95 -2.14 14.39 10.11
N ILE A 96 -2.49 15.00 11.24
CA ILE A 96 -2.29 16.44 11.51
C ILE A 96 -0.82 16.82 11.42
N ASN A 97 0.06 16.03 12.04
CA ASN A 97 1.47 16.40 12.21
C ASN A 97 2.34 16.04 10.99
N ILE A 98 1.93 15.07 10.18
CA ILE A 98 2.78 14.50 9.12
C ILE A 98 2.11 14.59 7.75
N LEU A 99 0.96 13.94 7.58
CA LEU A 99 0.34 13.77 6.26
C LEU A 99 -0.42 15.00 5.76
N ALA A 100 -0.79 15.93 6.64
CA ALA A 100 -1.46 17.18 6.28
C ALA A 100 -0.52 18.18 5.58
N ASP A 101 0.80 18.00 5.69
CA ASP A 101 1.79 18.88 5.09
C ASP A 101 1.91 18.65 3.56
N LYS A 102 1.24 19.52 2.80
CA LYS A 102 1.26 19.51 1.32
C LYS A 102 2.60 19.94 0.73
N THR A 103 3.45 20.63 1.49
CA THR A 103 4.77 21.04 0.99
C THR A 103 5.68 19.82 0.85
N ARG A 104 5.60 18.92 1.84
CA ARG A 104 6.36 17.67 1.89
C ARG A 104 5.71 16.54 1.08
N PHE A 105 4.39 16.41 1.14
CA PHE A 105 3.66 15.30 0.51
C PHE A 105 2.67 15.79 -0.56
N LYS A 106 3.15 15.94 -1.80
CA LYS A 106 2.29 16.27 -2.95
C LYS A 106 1.52 15.04 -3.42
N GLY A 107 0.23 15.21 -3.71
CA GLY A 107 -0.64 14.14 -4.23
C GLY A 107 -1.25 13.21 -3.18
N ILE A 108 -0.92 13.37 -1.89
CA ILE A 108 -1.58 12.64 -0.81
C ILE A 108 -2.82 13.42 -0.36
N GLY A 109 -3.97 13.07 -0.94
CA GLY A 109 -5.27 13.56 -0.50
C GLY A 109 -5.76 12.88 0.79
N PRO A 110 -6.87 13.36 1.37
CA PRO A 110 -7.48 12.75 2.55
C PRO A 110 -7.88 11.28 2.31
N THR A 111 -8.33 10.93 1.11
CA THR A 111 -8.68 9.55 0.74
C THR A 111 -7.47 8.63 0.84
N LEU A 112 -6.36 9.00 0.21
CA LEU A 112 -5.12 8.21 0.22
C LEU A 112 -4.49 8.16 1.62
N ALA A 113 -4.53 9.28 2.36
CA ALA A 113 -4.10 9.31 3.76
C ALA A 113 -4.93 8.35 4.62
N GLY A 114 -6.25 8.28 4.40
CA GLY A 114 -7.16 7.34 5.04
C GLY A 114 -6.81 5.88 4.76
N VAL A 115 -6.48 5.54 3.51
CA VAL A 115 -6.01 4.18 3.14
C VAL A 115 -4.71 3.84 3.88
N ILE A 116 -3.71 4.73 3.83
CA ILE A 116 -2.41 4.51 4.47
C ILE A 116 -2.59 4.26 5.97
N LEU A 117 -3.33 5.12 6.67
CA LEU A 117 -3.49 5.04 8.13
C LEU A 117 -4.38 3.88 8.58
N SER A 118 -5.28 3.37 7.73
CA SER A 118 -6.20 2.29 8.08
C SER A 118 -5.70 0.90 7.71
N GLU A 119 -4.85 0.77 6.69
CA GLU A 119 -4.30 -0.52 6.22
C GLU A 119 -2.90 -0.80 6.76
N VAL A 120 -2.08 0.23 6.92
CA VAL A 120 -0.67 0.08 7.33
C VAL A 120 -0.54 0.19 8.84
N ASP A 121 -0.15 -0.92 9.46
CA ASP A 121 0.25 -0.96 10.86
C ASP A 121 1.77 -0.88 11.00
N ILE A 122 2.27 0.33 11.30
CA ILE A 122 3.72 0.60 11.44
C ILE A 122 4.33 -0.23 12.58
N THR A 123 3.53 -0.59 13.61
CA THR A 123 4.03 -1.37 14.75
C THR A 123 4.45 -2.79 14.38
N ARG A 124 3.89 -3.35 13.30
CA ARG A 124 4.20 -4.71 12.83
C ARG A 124 5.42 -4.74 11.90
N ALA A 125 5.86 -3.59 11.40
CA ALA A 125 6.91 -3.48 10.40
C ALA A 125 8.00 -2.49 10.86
N PRO A 126 8.96 -2.93 11.70
CA PRO A 126 9.97 -2.04 12.27
C PRO A 126 10.98 -1.52 11.24
N THR A 127 11.08 -2.17 10.07
CA THR A 127 11.97 -1.75 8.98
C THR A 127 11.16 -1.48 7.71
N ILE A 128 11.67 -0.60 6.85
CA ILE A 128 11.07 -0.32 5.54
C ILE A 128 10.92 -1.63 4.75
N SER A 129 11.94 -2.48 4.71
CA SER A 129 11.87 -3.78 4.04
C SER A 129 10.75 -4.69 4.57
N ALA A 130 10.49 -4.68 5.88
CA ALA A 130 9.37 -5.40 6.48
C ALA A 130 8.02 -4.79 6.08
N LEU A 131 7.94 -3.46 5.94
CA LEU A 131 6.74 -2.77 5.50
C LEU A 131 6.38 -3.15 4.04
N TRP A 132 7.35 -3.13 3.14
CA TRP A 132 7.15 -3.57 1.76
C TRP A 132 6.72 -5.04 1.68
N ARG A 133 7.28 -5.89 2.55
CA ARG A 133 6.87 -7.29 2.68
C ARG A 133 5.44 -7.44 3.18
N TYR A 134 5.04 -6.63 4.16
CA TYR A 134 3.66 -6.59 4.66
C TYR A 134 2.68 -6.17 3.55
N ALA A 135 3.06 -5.22 2.70
CA ALA A 135 2.28 -4.79 1.54
C ALA A 135 2.27 -5.80 0.36
N GLY A 136 2.95 -6.95 0.48
CA GLY A 136 3.09 -7.92 -0.60
C GLY A 136 4.00 -7.48 -1.75
N LEU A 137 4.66 -6.33 -1.62
CA LEU A 137 5.57 -5.74 -2.60
C LEU A 137 7.03 -5.97 -2.24
N ALA A 138 7.36 -7.07 -1.56
CA ALA A 138 8.73 -7.37 -1.17
C ALA A 138 9.64 -7.35 -2.41
N PRO A 139 10.53 -6.35 -2.57
CA PRO A 139 11.51 -6.39 -3.63
C PRO A 139 12.50 -7.46 -3.19
N ILE A 140 12.27 -8.70 -3.63
CA ILE A 140 13.32 -9.70 -3.57
C ILE A 140 14.44 -9.10 -4.41
N PRO A 141 15.68 -8.98 -3.90
CA PRO A 141 16.82 -8.66 -4.74
C PRO A 141 17.01 -9.84 -5.69
N CYS A 142 16.19 -9.89 -6.74
CA CYS A 142 16.32 -10.79 -7.85
C CYS A 142 17.52 -10.24 -8.60
N ARG A 143 18.73 -10.67 -8.25
CA ARG A 143 19.84 -10.53 -9.18
C ARG A 143 19.42 -11.34 -10.41
N ARG A 144 18.98 -10.64 -11.45
CA ARG A 144 18.68 -11.27 -12.72
C ARG A 144 20.02 -11.53 -13.39
N CYS A 145 20.33 -12.79 -13.71
CA CYS A 145 21.55 -13.07 -14.45
C CYS A 145 21.47 -12.35 -15.81
N LYS A 146 22.49 -11.54 -16.16
CA LYS A 146 22.50 -10.78 -17.44
C LYS A 146 22.37 -11.69 -18.67
N LEU A 147 22.80 -12.95 -18.57
CA LEU A 147 22.83 -13.90 -19.67
C LEU A 147 21.52 -14.69 -19.83
N CYS A 148 20.96 -15.28 -18.77
CA CYS A 148 19.72 -16.08 -18.90
C CYS A 148 18.42 -15.33 -18.58
N LYS A 149 18.48 -14.11 -18.05
CA LYS A 149 17.30 -13.33 -17.60
C LYS A 149 16.44 -14.01 -16.52
N ASP A 150 16.85 -15.16 -15.99
CA ASP A 150 16.17 -15.86 -14.89
C ASP A 150 16.41 -15.14 -13.55
N SER A 151 15.40 -15.20 -12.67
CA SER A 151 15.44 -14.63 -11.32
C SER A 151 16.22 -15.55 -10.36
N LEU A 152 17.32 -15.04 -9.79
CA LEU A 152 17.98 -15.71 -8.67
C LEU A 152 17.16 -15.44 -7.39
N VAL A 153 16.31 -16.39 -7.00
CA VAL A 153 15.54 -16.32 -5.76
C VAL A 153 16.33 -17.01 -4.64
N LYS A 154 16.52 -16.32 -3.51
CA LYS A 154 17.07 -16.94 -2.29
C LYS A 154 16.09 -17.99 -1.75
N LYS A 155 16.54 -19.22 -1.51
CA LYS A 155 15.86 -20.15 -0.59
C LYS A 155 16.45 -19.97 0.81
N GLY A 156 15.65 -19.43 1.74
CA GLY A 156 15.91 -19.41 3.19
C GLY A 156 17.29 -18.87 3.58
N ASP A 157 17.45 -17.55 3.62
CA ASP A 157 18.58 -16.80 4.18
C ASP A 157 20.03 -17.12 3.68
N ALA A 158 20.22 -18.13 2.84
CA ALA A 158 21.46 -18.42 2.12
C ALA A 158 21.21 -18.41 0.60
N TYR A 159 22.09 -17.76 -0.16
CA TYR A 159 22.08 -17.87 -1.62
C TYR A 159 22.54 -19.28 -2.04
N LYS A 160 21.60 -20.22 -2.23
CA LYS A 160 21.89 -21.48 -2.94
C LYS A 160 21.24 -21.48 -4.31
N HIS A 161 22.08 -21.56 -5.34
CA HIS A 161 21.69 -21.91 -6.70
C HIS A 161 21.19 -23.36 -6.70
N GLU A 162 19.89 -23.62 -6.63
CA GLU A 162 19.35 -24.90 -7.11
C GLU A 162 19.23 -24.80 -8.63
N TYR A 163 20.38 -24.99 -9.26
CA TYR A 163 20.58 -24.97 -10.69
C TYR A 163 20.05 -26.31 -11.23
N LYS A 164 18.86 -26.36 -11.86
CA LYS A 164 18.68 -27.32 -12.96
C LYS A 164 19.61 -26.86 -14.08
N ARG A 165 20.80 -27.48 -14.16
CA ARG A 165 21.89 -27.14 -15.10
C ARG A 165 21.44 -27.14 -16.55
N LYS A 166 20.80 -26.07 -17.01
CA LYS A 166 20.84 -25.65 -18.41
C LYS A 166 22.18 -24.92 -18.62
N LYS A 167 23.12 -25.61 -19.27
CA LYS A 167 24.57 -25.37 -19.38
C LYS A 167 25.03 -24.04 -20.04
N LYS A 168 24.48 -22.86 -19.73
CA LYS A 168 24.88 -21.62 -20.45
C LYS A 168 25.24 -20.39 -19.61
N CYS A 169 25.19 -20.43 -18.29
CA CYS A 169 25.66 -19.31 -17.47
C CYS A 169 26.86 -19.74 -16.62
N THR A 170 28.04 -19.69 -17.23
CA THR A 170 29.34 -19.90 -16.61
C THR A 170 29.99 -18.54 -16.36
N LEU A 171 29.82 -17.99 -15.17
CA LEU A 171 30.69 -16.94 -14.66
C LEU A 171 30.88 -17.16 -13.17
N ASP A 172 31.62 -18.22 -12.85
CA ASP A 172 32.57 -18.19 -11.75
C ASP A 172 33.58 -19.34 -11.91
N ILE A 173 34.87 -19.01 -11.96
CA ILE A 173 36.05 -19.83 -11.56
C ILE A 173 37.37 -19.09 -11.88
N PHE A 174 37.39 -18.08 -12.76
CA PHE A 174 38.69 -17.49 -13.18
C PHE A 174 39.33 -16.48 -12.21
N LEU A 175 38.65 -16.03 -11.16
CA LEU A 175 39.21 -15.07 -10.18
C LEU A 175 39.67 -15.69 -8.85
N ARG A 176 39.62 -17.02 -8.69
CA ARG A 176 40.07 -17.70 -7.45
C ARG A 176 41.40 -18.46 -7.54
N VAL A 177 42.05 -18.54 -8.71
CA VAL A 177 43.26 -19.37 -8.87
C VAL A 177 44.57 -18.58 -8.95
N PHE A 178 44.57 -17.25 -9.14
CA PHE A 178 45.81 -16.50 -9.37
C PHE A 178 46.46 -15.83 -8.14
N ILE A 179 45.96 -16.02 -6.91
CA ILE A 179 46.55 -15.41 -5.70
C ILE A 179 47.33 -16.43 -4.83
N SER A 180 47.37 -17.73 -5.17
CA SER A 180 47.97 -18.74 -4.27
C SER A 180 49.24 -19.44 -4.77
N SER A 181 50.04 -18.84 -5.67
CA SER A 181 51.35 -19.44 -5.99
C SER A 181 52.34 -18.48 -6.64
N THR A 182 52.95 -17.60 -5.85
CA THR A 182 54.38 -17.26 -6.02
C THR A 182 54.94 -16.76 -4.70
N ARG A 183 55.32 -17.76 -3.90
CA ARG A 183 56.37 -17.68 -2.89
C ARG A 183 57.67 -17.34 -3.62
N TRP A 184 58.11 -16.09 -3.57
CA TRP A 184 59.50 -15.73 -3.87
C TRP A 184 60.17 -15.32 -2.55
N VAL A 185 61.15 -16.14 -2.21
CA VAL A 185 61.98 -16.10 -1.02
C VAL A 185 63.15 -15.16 -1.30
N CYS A 186 63.41 -14.27 -0.34
CA CYS A 186 64.66 -13.59 0.01
C CYS A 186 65.39 -12.71 -1.03
N ILE A 187 65.87 -11.53 -0.58
CA ILE A 187 67.29 -11.23 -0.29
C ILE A 187 67.44 -9.71 -0.01
N PHE A 188 67.87 -9.39 1.22
CA PHE A 188 68.88 -8.38 1.59
C PHE A 188 68.94 -7.05 0.81
N LYS A 189 68.71 -5.91 1.50
CA LYS A 189 69.79 -5.06 2.04
C LYS A 189 69.23 -3.82 2.74
N SER A 190 69.64 -3.69 3.99
CA SER A 190 69.76 -2.48 4.79
C SER A 190 70.55 -1.37 4.06
N VAL A 191 70.02 -0.14 4.02
CA VAL A 191 70.85 1.07 3.99
C VAL A 191 70.17 2.17 4.80
N SER A 192 70.79 2.46 5.94
CA SER A 192 70.67 3.68 6.72
C SER A 192 71.29 4.85 5.95
N HIS A 193 70.64 6.02 5.89
CA HIS A 193 71.28 7.29 6.28
C HIS A 193 70.35 8.50 6.18
N ARG A 194 70.35 9.25 7.31
CA ARG A 194 70.14 10.69 7.51
C ARG A 194 68.74 11.27 7.34
#